data_AF-A0A3N2D730-F1
#
_entry.id   AF-A0A3N2D730-F1
#
_cell.length_a   1.000
_cell.length_b   1.000
_cell.length_c   1.000
_cell.angle_alpha   90.00
_cell.angle_beta   90.00
_cell.angle_gamma   90.00
#
_symmetry.space_group_name_H-M   'P 1'
#
loop_
_entity.id
_entity.type
_entity.pdbx_description
1 polymer ?
#
loop_
_entity_poly.entity_id
_entity_poly.type
_entity_poly.pdbx_seq_one_letter_code
_entity_poly.pdbx_strand_id
1 'polypeptide(L)'
;MTNDEENRAPEAFDLAARDADDALVRYWESVRAKVKVSRAHVVTGPGVQGTVPPPAFSFGDSPELADELLGLVLTGRKTATSTAMAELSDDEPAPRVGDLWIVLDGRERPRALIRTTSVTQVAFRDVTPAFAAAEGEGDGSLEHWRREHERSWRRVLGDDAFGPDMLVLCETFELVDPSPAPTATPTPAPGDGA
;
A
#
# COMPACT_ATOMS: atom_id res chain seq x y z
N MET A 1 -54.45 -1.65 5.63
CA MET A 1 -54.09 -3.02 6.07
C MET A 1 -53.18 -3.57 4.99
N THR A 2 -51.87 -3.68 5.13
CA THR A 2 -50.97 -3.65 6.30
C THR A 2 -49.65 -3.03 5.86
N ASN A 3 -49.08 -2.19 6.73
CA ASN A 3 -47.64 -2.03 6.83
C ASN A 3 -47.07 -3.33 7.41
N ASP A 4 -46.04 -3.87 6.78
CA ASP A 4 -45.05 -4.78 7.34
C ASP A 4 -43.82 -4.52 6.45
N GLU A 5 -42.92 -3.61 6.81
CA GLU A 5 -41.85 -3.84 7.79
C GLU A 5 -41.05 -5.10 7.49
N GLU A 6 -40.24 -5.07 6.41
CA GLU A 6 -39.04 -5.91 6.36
C GLU A 6 -37.83 -5.05 6.73
N ASN A 7 -37.70 -4.90 8.03
CA ASN A 7 -36.52 -4.47 8.77
C ASN A 7 -35.31 -5.33 8.35
N ARG A 8 -34.66 -5.00 7.22
CA ARG A 8 -33.34 -5.52 6.88
C ARG A 8 -32.35 -4.82 7.79
N ALA A 9 -31.83 -5.55 8.78
CA ALA A 9 -30.70 -5.11 9.59
C ALA A 9 -29.60 -4.55 8.65
N PRO A 10 -28.91 -3.44 8.97
CA PRO A 10 -27.76 -3.02 8.20
C PRO A 10 -26.77 -4.19 8.21
N GLU A 11 -26.63 -4.87 7.07
CA GLU A 11 -25.86 -6.10 6.97
C GLU A 11 -24.40 -5.76 7.26
N ALA A 12 -23.74 -6.53 8.14
CA ALA A 12 -22.44 -6.23 8.74
C ALA A 12 -21.33 -5.80 7.76
N PHE A 13 -21.48 -6.10 6.46
CA PHE A 13 -20.64 -5.65 5.35
C PHE A 13 -20.59 -4.11 5.21
N ASP A 14 -21.73 -3.43 5.35
CA ASP A 14 -21.85 -1.97 5.25
C ASP A 14 -21.23 -1.26 6.46
N LEU A 15 -21.23 -1.90 7.64
CA LEU A 15 -20.55 -1.39 8.82
C LEU A 15 -19.03 -1.52 8.72
N ALA A 16 -18.50 -2.65 8.23
CA ALA A 16 -17.07 -2.87 8.08
C ALA A 16 -16.43 -1.92 7.05
N ALA A 17 -17.10 -1.71 5.90
CA ALA A 17 -16.64 -0.74 4.90
C ALA A 17 -16.64 0.69 5.44
N ARG A 18 -17.69 1.08 6.19
CA ARG A 18 -17.74 2.39 6.87
C ARG A 18 -16.64 2.54 7.91
N ASP A 19 -16.36 1.50 8.69
CA ASP A 19 -15.30 1.52 9.70
C ASP A 19 -13.91 1.66 9.05
N ALA A 20 -13.69 1.04 7.89
CA ALA A 20 -12.46 1.18 7.11
C ALA A 20 -12.31 2.59 6.52
N ASP A 21 -13.38 3.13 5.92
CA ASP A 21 -13.43 4.50 5.40
C ASP A 21 -13.16 5.51 6.53
N ASP A 22 -13.80 5.33 7.68
CA ASP A 22 -13.60 6.14 8.87
C ASP A 22 -12.15 6.07 9.38
N ALA A 23 -11.56 4.87 9.42
CA ALA A 23 -10.17 4.69 9.84
C ALA A 23 -9.19 5.39 8.88
N LEU A 24 -9.44 5.30 7.58
CA LEU A 24 -8.65 5.94 6.53
C LEU A 24 -8.74 7.46 6.60
N VAL A 25 -9.95 8.00 6.75
CA VAL A 25 -10.16 9.45 6.92
C VAL A 25 -9.47 9.93 8.20
N ARG A 26 -9.66 9.25 9.33
CA ARG A 26 -8.99 9.61 10.61
C ARG A 26 -7.48 9.59 10.49
N TYR A 27 -6.92 8.56 9.84
CA TYR A 27 -5.48 8.49 9.61
C TYR A 27 -5.00 9.66 8.74
N TRP A 28 -5.67 9.92 7.61
CA TRP A 28 -5.32 11.02 6.73
C TRP A 28 -5.40 12.38 7.45
N GLU A 29 -6.43 12.62 8.24
CA GLU A 29 -6.57 13.84 9.03
C GLU A 29 -5.41 14.03 10.02
N SER A 30 -4.92 12.94 10.62
CA SER A 30 -3.80 12.98 11.56
C SER A 30 -2.45 13.34 10.90
N VAL A 31 -2.25 12.98 9.63
CA VAL A 31 -0.96 13.14 8.93
C VAL A 31 -0.93 14.30 7.94
N ARG A 32 -2.07 14.71 7.35
CA ARG A 32 -2.11 15.72 6.27
C ARG A 32 -1.51 17.08 6.65
N ALA A 33 -1.53 17.43 7.95
CA ALA A 33 -0.87 18.63 8.44
C ALA A 33 0.66 18.53 8.36
N LYS A 34 1.24 17.37 8.69
CA LYS A 34 2.70 17.09 8.61
C LYS A 34 3.21 17.12 7.16
N VAL A 35 2.40 16.64 6.23
CA VAL A 35 2.71 16.64 4.79
C VAL A 35 2.92 18.07 4.27
N LYS A 36 2.09 19.03 4.70
CA LYS A 36 2.21 20.45 4.30
C LYS A 36 3.46 21.12 4.86
N VAL A 37 3.91 20.73 6.06
CA VAL A 37 5.11 21.28 6.71
C VAL A 37 6.40 20.79 6.05
N SER A 38 6.39 19.58 5.49
CA SER A 38 7.55 18.99 4.78
C SER A 38 7.83 19.65 3.43
N ARG A 39 6.92 20.50 2.92
CA ARG A 39 6.95 21.05 1.56
C ARG A 39 7.64 22.41 1.43
N ALA A 40 8.52 22.78 2.37
CA ALA A 40 9.34 23.99 2.29
C ALA A 40 10.55 23.80 1.34
N HIS A 41 10.28 23.53 0.05
CA HIS A 41 11.12 23.85 -1.13
C HIS A 41 10.43 23.24 -2.37
N VAL A 42 9.59 24.03 -3.06
CA VAL A 42 9.27 24.02 -4.51
C VAL A 42 8.08 24.97 -4.72
N VAL A 43 8.28 26.00 -5.52
CA VAL A 43 7.27 26.99 -5.93
C VAL A 43 6.44 26.41 -7.07
N THR A 44 5.15 26.13 -6.83
CA THR A 44 4.08 26.17 -7.84
C THR A 44 2.73 26.40 -7.13
N GLY A 45 1.85 27.18 -7.78
CA GLY A 45 0.61 27.79 -7.27
C GLY A 45 -0.52 26.85 -6.79
N PRO A 46 -1.71 27.42 -6.52
CA PRO A 46 -2.70 26.82 -5.62
C PRO A 46 -3.51 25.72 -6.32
N GLY A 47 -3.30 24.47 -5.91
CA GLY A 47 -4.15 23.34 -6.25
C GLY A 47 -4.70 22.69 -4.98
N VAL A 48 -6.00 22.39 -4.96
CA VAL A 48 -6.80 21.95 -3.81
C VAL A 48 -6.46 20.52 -3.31
N GLN A 49 -5.18 20.17 -3.14
CA GLN A 49 -4.72 18.80 -2.86
C GLN A 49 -4.60 18.45 -1.36
N GLY A 50 -5.43 19.03 -0.50
CA GLY A 50 -5.23 18.95 0.96
C GLY A 50 -6.35 18.32 1.78
N THR A 51 -7.44 17.87 1.15
CA THR A 51 -8.66 17.45 1.85
C THR A 51 -9.05 16.00 1.58
N VAL A 52 -8.88 15.51 0.35
CA VAL A 52 -9.18 14.12 -0.02
C VAL A 52 -8.01 13.22 0.38
N PRO A 53 -8.24 12.07 1.04
CA PRO A 53 -7.20 11.08 1.27
C PRO A 53 -6.54 10.63 -0.04
N PRO A 54 -5.22 10.36 -0.05
CA PRO A 54 -4.60 9.68 -1.18
C PRO A 54 -5.15 8.25 -1.35
N PRO A 55 -4.91 7.61 -2.51
CA PRO A 55 -5.24 6.20 -2.70
C PRO A 55 -4.61 5.32 -1.60
N ALA A 56 -5.30 4.26 -1.25
CA ALA A 56 -4.83 3.28 -0.28
C ALA A 56 -4.71 1.89 -0.92
N PHE A 57 -3.67 1.15 -0.53
CA PHE A 57 -3.41 -0.18 -1.07
C PHE A 57 -2.65 -1.04 -0.05
N SER A 58 -2.70 -2.37 -0.21
CA SER A 58 -1.84 -3.32 0.49
C SER A 58 -0.78 -3.85 -0.47
N PHE A 59 0.44 -4.09 0.03
CA PHE A 59 1.43 -4.84 -0.73
C PHE A 59 1.09 -6.33 -0.76
N GLY A 60 1.48 -7.01 -1.82
CA GLY A 60 1.25 -8.45 -1.97
C GLY A 60 -0.20 -8.82 -2.25
N ASP A 61 -0.44 -10.12 -2.40
CA ASP A 61 -1.73 -10.70 -2.80
C ASP A 61 -2.42 -11.50 -1.68
N SER A 62 -1.86 -11.47 -0.47
CA SER A 62 -2.45 -12.09 0.72
C SER A 62 -2.32 -11.20 1.96
N PRO A 63 -3.22 -11.35 2.95
CA PRO A 63 -3.12 -10.65 4.24
C PRO A 63 -1.76 -10.82 4.93
N GLU A 64 -1.21 -12.03 4.92
CA GLU A 64 0.06 -12.34 5.56
C GLU A 64 1.22 -11.64 4.86
N LEU A 65 1.22 -11.62 3.53
CA LEU A 65 2.24 -10.94 2.74
C LEU A 65 2.12 -9.42 2.89
N ALA A 66 0.91 -8.88 2.97
CA ALA A 66 0.69 -7.46 3.25
C ALA A 66 1.28 -7.05 4.61
N ASP A 67 1.02 -7.83 5.67
CA ASP A 67 1.59 -7.60 7.00
C ASP A 67 3.14 -7.67 6.98
N GLU A 68 3.71 -8.66 6.27
CA GLU A 68 5.16 -8.83 6.12
C GLU A 68 5.81 -7.63 5.42
N LEU A 69 5.32 -7.29 4.22
CA LEU A 69 5.89 -6.23 3.38
C LEU A 69 5.71 -4.85 4.01
N LEU A 70 4.57 -4.59 4.66
CA LEU A 70 4.40 -3.40 5.47
C LEU A 70 5.42 -3.33 6.62
N GLY A 71 5.72 -4.45 7.28
CA GLY A 71 6.78 -4.52 8.29
C GLY A 71 8.14 -4.10 7.74
N LEU A 72 8.47 -4.48 6.49
CA LEU A 72 9.69 -4.06 5.81
C LEU A 72 9.68 -2.55 5.51
N VAL A 73 8.55 -1.98 5.13
CA VAL A 73 8.40 -0.53 4.91
C VAL A 73 8.59 0.23 6.21
N LEU A 74 7.95 -0.21 7.30
CA LEU A 74 8.01 0.46 8.61
C LEU A 74 9.41 0.42 9.24
N THR A 75 10.21 -0.60 8.91
CA THR A 75 11.62 -0.69 9.33
C THR A 75 12.58 0.06 8.40
N GLY A 76 12.08 0.62 7.29
CA GLY A 76 12.87 1.29 6.27
C GLY A 76 13.70 0.35 5.39
N ARG A 77 13.46 -0.97 5.47
CA ARG A 77 14.14 -1.97 4.66
C ARG A 77 13.57 -2.04 3.23
N LYS A 78 12.25 -1.90 3.08
CA LYS A 78 11.57 -1.79 1.78
C LYS A 78 11.32 -0.32 1.46
N THR A 79 11.96 0.17 0.41
CA THR A 79 11.85 1.54 -0.11
C THR A 79 11.58 1.58 -1.61
N ALA A 80 11.24 0.42 -2.19
CA ALA A 80 10.94 0.27 -3.61
C ALA A 80 9.85 -0.79 -3.83
N THR A 81 9.15 -0.69 -4.96
CA THR A 81 8.14 -1.63 -5.42
C THR A 81 8.16 -1.71 -6.95
N SER A 82 7.70 -2.86 -7.48
CA SER A 82 7.60 -3.11 -8.91
C SER A 82 6.18 -3.40 -9.35
N THR A 83 5.83 -2.93 -10.54
CA THR A 83 4.57 -3.27 -11.22
C THR A 83 4.89 -3.64 -12.66
N ALA A 84 4.29 -4.70 -13.20
CA ALA A 84 4.42 -4.95 -14.63
C ALA A 84 3.60 -3.89 -15.38
N MET A 85 4.16 -3.28 -16.42
CA MET A 85 3.47 -2.25 -17.20
C MET A 85 2.17 -2.76 -17.82
N ALA A 86 2.05 -4.07 -18.05
CA ALA A 86 0.87 -4.72 -18.58
C ALA A 86 -0.31 -4.78 -17.58
N GLU A 87 -0.05 -4.56 -16.28
CA GLU A 87 -1.09 -4.46 -15.24
C GLU A 87 -1.74 -3.07 -15.23
N LEU A 88 -1.04 -2.05 -15.74
CA LEU A 88 -1.51 -0.67 -15.69
C LEU A 88 -2.62 -0.42 -16.72
N SER A 89 -3.59 0.41 -16.33
CA SER A 89 -4.74 0.80 -17.15
C SER A 89 -5.04 2.29 -16.98
N ASP A 90 -6.05 2.79 -17.70
CA ASP A 90 -6.50 4.18 -17.50
C ASP A 90 -7.11 4.40 -16.10
N ASP A 91 -7.68 3.34 -15.51
CA ASP A 91 -8.25 3.37 -14.16
C ASP A 91 -7.16 3.21 -13.08
N GLU A 92 -6.06 2.52 -13.41
CA GLU A 92 -4.89 2.32 -12.55
C GLU A 92 -3.62 2.81 -13.25
N PRO A 93 -3.42 4.15 -13.34
CA PRO A 93 -2.30 4.71 -14.07
C PRO A 93 -0.99 4.55 -13.31
N ALA A 94 0.13 4.66 -14.04
CA ALA A 94 1.45 4.69 -13.42
C ALA A 94 1.57 5.79 -12.34
N PRO A 95 2.20 5.51 -11.18
CA PRO A 95 2.53 6.51 -10.17
C PRO A 95 3.38 7.65 -10.75
N ARG A 96 3.28 8.82 -10.14
CA ARG A 96 4.11 9.99 -10.41
C ARG A 96 4.95 10.36 -9.21
N VAL A 97 6.13 10.92 -9.47
CA VAL A 97 6.98 11.46 -8.41
C VAL A 97 6.22 12.51 -7.61
N GLY A 98 6.21 12.33 -6.28
CA GLY A 98 5.47 13.16 -5.34
C GLY A 98 4.08 12.65 -4.99
N ASP A 99 3.58 11.60 -5.65
CA ASP A 99 2.33 10.94 -5.27
C ASP A 99 2.44 10.39 -3.85
N LEU A 100 1.33 10.47 -3.13
CA LEU A 100 1.18 9.96 -1.78
C LEU A 100 0.32 8.70 -1.84
N TRP A 101 0.66 7.73 -1.00
CA TRP A 101 -0.10 6.49 -0.88
C TRP A 101 -0.24 6.09 0.59
N ILE A 102 -1.44 5.68 0.98
CA ILE A 102 -1.67 5.06 2.28
C ILE A 102 -1.45 3.56 2.14
N VAL A 103 -0.49 3.00 2.87
CA VAL A 103 -0.24 1.57 2.91
C VAL A 103 -1.09 0.94 4.00
N LEU A 104 -1.85 -0.07 3.63
CA LEU A 104 -2.72 -0.85 4.50
C LEU A 104 -2.01 -2.12 5.01
N ASP A 105 -2.47 -2.64 6.14
CA ASP A 105 -2.10 -3.98 6.62
C ASP A 105 -3.00 -5.08 6.03
N GLY A 106 -2.72 -6.34 6.36
CA GLY A 106 -3.50 -7.49 5.91
C GLY A 106 -4.95 -7.51 6.41
N ARG A 107 -5.34 -6.58 7.29
CA ARG A 107 -6.71 -6.37 7.75
C ARG A 107 -7.33 -5.09 7.20
N GLU A 108 -6.76 -4.56 6.12
CA GLU A 108 -7.20 -3.35 5.41
C GLU A 108 -7.16 -2.09 6.29
N ARG A 109 -6.31 -2.05 7.32
CA ARG A 109 -6.18 -0.87 8.18
C ARG A 109 -5.01 0.01 7.73
N PRO A 110 -5.14 1.34 7.75
CA PRO A 110 -4.07 2.24 7.33
C PRO A 110 -2.91 2.27 8.34
N ARG A 111 -1.70 1.96 7.85
CA ARG A 111 -0.51 1.78 8.69
C ARG A 111 0.70 2.63 8.32
N ALA A 112 0.76 3.16 7.11
CA ALA A 112 1.81 4.08 6.72
C ALA A 112 1.34 5.05 5.63
N LEU A 113 2.00 6.20 5.56
CA LEU A 113 1.95 7.12 4.43
C LEU A 113 3.31 7.08 3.75
N ILE A 114 3.35 6.72 2.48
CA ILE A 114 4.57 6.77 1.67
C ILE A 114 4.46 7.85 0.59
N ARG A 115 5.60 8.30 0.08
CA ARG A 115 5.69 9.21 -1.05
C ARG A 115 6.59 8.63 -2.13
N THR A 116 6.10 8.59 -3.36
CA THR A 116 6.89 8.23 -4.53
C THR A 116 8.02 9.24 -4.75
N THR A 117 9.27 8.77 -4.81
CA THR A 117 10.47 9.61 -5.00
C THR A 117 11.10 9.45 -6.37
N SER A 118 10.94 8.28 -7.01
CA SER A 118 11.38 8.03 -8.39
C SER A 118 10.48 7.00 -9.04
N VAL A 119 10.32 7.12 -10.36
CA VAL A 119 9.64 6.14 -11.20
C VAL A 119 10.49 5.94 -12.45
N THR A 120 10.83 4.70 -12.77
CA THR A 120 11.65 4.36 -13.94
C THR A 120 11.12 3.10 -14.58
N GLN A 121 11.12 3.06 -15.91
CA GLN A 121 10.75 1.87 -16.66
C GLN A 121 12.01 1.16 -17.15
N VAL A 122 12.10 -0.14 -16.88
CA VAL A 122 13.19 -1.01 -17.35
C VAL A 122 12.64 -2.34 -17.84
N ALA A 123 13.38 -3.07 -18.66
CA ALA A 123 13.04 -4.46 -18.93
C ALA A 123 13.28 -5.32 -17.68
N PHE A 124 12.50 -6.40 -17.51
CA PHE A 124 12.63 -7.33 -16.38
C PHE A 124 14.07 -7.81 -16.18
N ARG A 125 14.78 -8.14 -17.27
CA ARG A 125 16.19 -8.57 -17.20
C ARG A 125 17.15 -7.49 -16.69
N ASP A 126 16.80 -6.22 -16.87
CA ASP A 126 17.66 -5.06 -16.62
C ASP A 126 17.44 -4.46 -15.22
N VAL A 127 16.52 -5.04 -14.43
CA VAL A 127 16.38 -4.72 -13.01
C VAL A 127 17.68 -4.99 -12.27
N THR A 128 18.14 -3.98 -11.52
CA THR A 128 19.46 -3.99 -10.90
C THR A 128 19.43 -4.69 -9.53
N PRO A 129 20.57 -5.26 -9.07
CA PRO A 129 20.67 -5.77 -7.71
C PRO A 129 20.41 -4.71 -6.64
N ALA A 130 20.78 -3.44 -6.90
CA ALA A 130 20.51 -2.35 -5.98
C ALA A 130 19.01 -2.09 -5.82
N PHE A 131 18.25 -2.19 -6.91
CA PHE A 131 16.80 -2.05 -6.87
C PHE A 131 16.13 -3.23 -6.15
N ALA A 132 16.54 -4.47 -6.45
CA ALA A 132 16.07 -5.65 -5.73
C ALA A 132 16.35 -5.57 -4.21
N ALA A 133 17.52 -5.05 -3.82
CA ALA A 133 17.86 -4.83 -2.42
C ALA A 133 17.00 -3.74 -1.77
N ALA A 134 16.58 -2.71 -2.53
CA ALA A 134 15.67 -1.67 -2.07
C ALA A 134 14.22 -2.16 -1.93
N GLU A 135 13.80 -3.17 -2.69
CA GLU A 135 12.53 -3.88 -2.43
C GLU A 135 12.62 -4.69 -1.14
N GLY A 136 13.81 -5.18 -0.79
CA GLY A 136 14.13 -5.70 0.54
C GLY A 136 13.48 -7.04 0.90
N GLU A 137 12.71 -7.63 -0.01
CA GLU A 137 11.98 -8.89 0.18
C GLU A 137 12.94 -10.09 0.26
N GLY A 138 12.56 -11.08 1.07
CA GLY A 138 13.39 -12.27 1.31
C GLY A 138 14.79 -11.92 1.80
N ASP A 139 15.81 -12.31 1.03
CA ASP A 139 17.23 -12.04 1.29
C ASP A 139 17.74 -10.74 0.62
N GLY A 140 16.88 -10.01 -0.10
CA GLY A 140 17.24 -8.79 -0.83
C GLY A 140 18.09 -9.02 -2.08
N SER A 141 18.26 -10.26 -2.53
CA SER A 141 19.03 -10.59 -3.72
C SER A 141 18.22 -10.41 -5.01
N LEU A 142 18.91 -10.11 -6.11
CA LEU A 142 18.30 -10.07 -7.44
C LEU A 142 17.75 -11.44 -7.87
N GLU A 143 18.39 -12.53 -7.44
CA GLU A 143 17.93 -13.88 -7.75
C GLU A 143 16.59 -14.18 -7.08
N HIS A 144 16.46 -13.84 -5.79
CA HIS A 144 15.19 -13.94 -5.09
C HIS A 144 14.12 -13.08 -5.76
N TRP A 145 14.44 -11.80 -6.00
CA TRP A 145 13.53 -10.86 -6.65
C TRP A 145 13.01 -11.41 -7.99
N ARG A 146 13.89 -11.89 -8.87
CA ARG A 146 13.51 -12.43 -10.18
C ARG A 146 12.58 -13.62 -10.05
N ARG A 147 12.89 -14.56 -9.15
CA ARG A 147 12.09 -15.78 -8.97
C ARG A 147 10.68 -15.46 -8.46
N GLU A 148 10.54 -14.63 -7.44
CA GLU A 148 9.22 -14.30 -6.87
C GLU A 148 8.38 -13.46 -7.85
N HIS A 149 8.99 -12.47 -8.51
CA HIS A 149 8.29 -11.64 -9.49
C HIS A 149 7.91 -12.41 -10.76
N GLU A 150 8.77 -13.31 -11.25
CA GLU A 150 8.41 -14.22 -12.35
C GLU A 150 7.21 -15.09 -11.96
N ARG A 151 7.22 -15.69 -10.77
CA ARG A 151 6.11 -16.49 -10.28
C ARG A 151 4.82 -15.67 -10.19
N SER A 152 4.90 -14.46 -9.65
CA SER A 152 3.75 -13.56 -9.50
C SER A 152 3.17 -13.17 -10.87
N TRP A 153 4.02 -12.65 -11.77
CA TRP A 153 3.55 -12.15 -13.06
C TRP A 153 3.10 -13.24 -14.02
N ARG A 154 3.70 -14.44 -13.98
CA ARG A 154 3.15 -15.59 -14.71
C ARG A 154 1.74 -15.96 -14.24
N ARG A 155 1.49 -15.85 -12.94
CA ARG A 155 0.16 -16.11 -12.36
C ARG A 155 -0.86 -15.03 -12.74
N VAL A 156 -0.46 -13.76 -12.74
CA VAL A 156 -1.36 -12.62 -12.98
C VAL A 156 -1.58 -12.36 -14.47
N LEU A 157 -0.52 -12.38 -15.28
CA LEU A 157 -0.56 -12.03 -16.71
C LEU A 157 -0.67 -13.26 -17.63
N GLY A 158 -0.35 -14.44 -17.11
CA GLY A 158 -0.22 -15.67 -17.90
C GLY A 158 1.20 -15.88 -18.45
N ASP A 159 1.52 -17.14 -18.76
CA ASP A 159 2.87 -17.54 -19.18
C ASP A 159 3.35 -16.87 -20.47
N ASP A 160 2.44 -16.59 -21.40
CA ASP A 160 2.77 -15.98 -22.71
C ASP A 160 3.07 -14.48 -22.60
N ALA A 161 2.60 -13.82 -21.54
CA ALA A 161 2.81 -12.39 -21.32
C ALA A 161 4.11 -12.10 -20.56
N PHE A 162 4.64 -13.08 -19.83
CA PHE A 162 5.89 -12.95 -19.11
C PHE A 162 7.10 -13.20 -20.02
N GLY A 163 8.10 -12.31 -19.94
CA GLY A 163 9.37 -12.50 -20.63
C GLY A 163 10.45 -11.54 -20.13
N PRO A 164 11.73 -11.80 -20.48
CA PRO A 164 12.85 -10.96 -20.04
C PRO A 164 12.78 -9.51 -20.53
N ASP A 165 12.10 -9.28 -21.65
CA ASP A 165 11.85 -7.96 -22.26
C ASP A 165 10.59 -7.26 -21.71
N MET A 166 9.80 -7.93 -20.86
CA MET A 166 8.62 -7.31 -20.27
C MET A 166 9.02 -6.06 -19.49
N LEU A 167 8.30 -4.97 -19.74
CA LEU A 167 8.57 -3.70 -19.08
C LEU A 167 8.04 -3.71 -17.65
N VAL A 168 8.94 -3.42 -16.71
CA VAL A 168 8.68 -3.26 -15.29
C VAL A 168 8.76 -1.78 -14.96
N LEU A 169 7.73 -1.29 -14.27
CA LEU A 169 7.75 0.01 -13.63
C LEU A 169 8.39 -0.16 -12.26
N CYS A 170 9.60 0.38 -12.12
CA CYS A 170 10.36 0.42 -10.88
C CYS A 170 10.07 1.74 -10.16
N GLU A 171 9.42 1.65 -9.01
CA GLU A 171 9.10 2.78 -8.15
C GLU A 171 10.00 2.76 -6.90
N THR A 172 10.57 3.90 -6.53
CA THR A 172 11.14 4.10 -5.19
C THR A 172 10.30 5.09 -4.41
N PHE A 173 10.24 4.92 -3.10
CA PHE A 173 9.45 5.76 -2.21
C PHE A 173 10.15 6.00 -0.88
N GLU A 174 9.68 7.00 -0.15
CA GLU A 174 10.07 7.28 1.23
C GLU A 174 8.87 7.09 2.18
N LEU A 175 9.14 6.61 3.39
CA LEU A 175 8.15 6.61 4.47
C LEU A 175 8.00 8.04 5.00
N VAL A 176 6.79 8.60 4.89
CA VAL A 176 6.46 9.95 5.38
C VAL A 176 5.99 9.90 6.84
N ASP A 177 5.12 8.95 7.18
CA ASP A 177 4.61 8.80 8.54
C ASP A 177 4.17 7.35 8.80
N PRO A 178 4.56 6.73 9.93
CA PRO A 178 3.96 5.49 10.38
C PRO A 178 2.67 5.78 11.16
N SER A 179 1.60 5.01 10.90
CA SER A 179 0.43 4.99 11.78
C SER A 179 0.73 4.12 13.00
N PRO A 180 0.45 4.58 14.23
CA PRO A 180 0.54 3.71 15.40
C PRO A 180 -0.39 2.50 15.20
N ALA A 181 0.10 1.30 15.51
CA ALA A 181 -0.77 0.13 15.57
C ALA A 181 -1.95 0.43 16.52
N PRO A 182 -3.17 -0.06 16.23
CA PRO A 182 -4.22 0.01 17.23
C PRO A 182 -3.69 -0.66 18.50
N THR A 183 -3.63 0.09 19.60
CA THR A 183 -3.29 -0.46 20.91
C THR A 183 -4.17 -1.68 21.12
N ALA A 184 -3.58 -2.88 21.17
CA ALA A 184 -4.31 -4.06 21.57
C ALA A 184 -4.89 -3.78 22.95
N THR A 185 -6.21 -3.69 23.06
CA THR A 185 -6.86 -3.61 24.37
C THR A 185 -6.40 -4.82 25.15
N PRO A 186 -5.71 -4.67 26.30
CA PRO A 186 -5.28 -5.82 27.08
C PRO A 186 -6.53 -6.63 27.41
N THR A 187 -6.54 -7.90 26.99
CA THR A 187 -7.56 -8.86 27.42
C THR A 187 -7.64 -8.78 28.94
N PRO A 188 -8.82 -8.47 29.54
CA PRO A 188 -8.93 -8.49 30.99
C PRO A 188 -8.57 -9.90 31.45
N ALA A 189 -7.63 -10.00 32.39
CA ALA A 189 -7.26 -11.27 33.00
C ALA A 189 -8.53 -11.97 33.49
N PRO A 190 -8.64 -13.31 33.34
CA PRO A 190 -9.76 -14.04 33.92
C PRO A 190 -9.78 -13.71 35.42
N GLY A 191 -10.86 -13.09 35.87
CA GLY A 191 -11.02 -12.74 37.28
C GLY A 191 -10.97 -14.02 38.09
N ASP A 192 -10.10 -14.06 39.10
CA ASP A 192 -10.11 -15.08 40.13
C ASP A 192 -11.47 -15.01 40.83
N GLY A 193 -12.35 -15.93 40.45
CA GLY A 193 -13.59 -16.20 41.14
C GLY A 193 -13.27 -16.79 42.51
N ALA A 194 -13.63 -16.04 43.55
CA ALA A 194 -13.72 -16.50 44.93
C ALA A 194 -14.91 -17.45 45.13
#